data_AF-A0A1S3CU82-F1
#
_entry.id   AF-A0A1S3CU82-F1
#
_cell.length_a   1.000
_cell.length_b   1.000
_cell.length_c   1.000
_cell.angle_alpha   90.00
_cell.angle_beta   90.00
_cell.angle_gamma   90.00
#
_symmetry.space_group_name_H-M   'P 1'
#
loop_
_entity.id
_entity.type
_entity.pdbx_description
1 polymer ?
#
loop_
_entity_poly.entity_id
_entity_poly.type
_entity_poly.pdbx_seq_one_letter_code
_entity_poly.pdbx_strand_id
1 'polypeptide(L)'
;MSSAEIPTYDSEQKFENGVLKESDVSETYIYRPLASPESGAKVKVHSKLSLVSHAKGSVSDAGCTTPRSLIFEAAHISSGPATVDTLIKSVQSVVDHVEPSVLFDGANKFNDFVGIVKQAKKEDLAKAWSILKSGGGVKSPKTAK
;
A
#
# COMPACT_ATOMS: atom_id res chain seq x y z
N MET A 1 -8.23 4.41 -32.79
CA MET A 1 -8.40 5.33 -31.64
C MET A 1 -8.99 4.50 -30.51
N SER A 2 -8.20 4.17 -29.48
CA SER A 2 -8.67 3.38 -28.33
C SER A 2 -9.52 4.28 -27.44
N SER A 3 -10.80 3.94 -27.25
CA SER A 3 -11.67 4.63 -26.30
C SER A 3 -11.01 4.65 -24.94
N ALA A 4 -10.79 5.84 -24.38
CA ALA A 4 -10.39 5.97 -23.00
C ALA A 4 -11.55 5.46 -22.13
N GLU A 5 -11.38 4.29 -21.51
CA GLU A 5 -12.30 3.85 -20.46
C GLU A 5 -12.22 4.86 -19.31
N ILE A 6 -13.37 5.41 -18.90
CA ILE A 6 -13.50 6.46 -17.89
C ILE A 6 -13.86 5.78 -16.56
N PRO A 7 -13.36 6.25 -15.40
CA PRO A 7 -13.86 5.83 -14.10
C PRO A 7 -15.38 6.00 -14.00
N THR A 8 -16.07 5.02 -13.41
CA THR A 8 -17.53 5.03 -13.30
C THR A 8 -17.98 4.77 -11.87
N TYR A 9 -19.05 5.43 -11.46
CA TYR A 9 -19.77 5.19 -10.22
C TYR A 9 -21.24 4.98 -10.55
N ASP A 10 -21.80 3.86 -10.10
CA ASP A 10 -23.20 3.51 -10.26
C ASP A 10 -23.74 3.04 -8.90
N SER A 11 -24.93 3.52 -8.52
CA SER A 11 -25.55 3.17 -7.25
C SER A 11 -27.05 3.03 -7.42
N GLU A 12 -27.57 1.88 -7.00
CA GLU A 12 -28.98 1.60 -6.88
C GLU A 12 -29.34 1.42 -5.40
N GLN A 13 -30.39 2.09 -4.95
CA GLN A 13 -30.89 2.00 -3.58
C GLN A 13 -32.40 1.78 -3.58
N LYS A 14 -32.85 0.78 -2.83
CA LYS A 14 -34.27 0.44 -2.69
C LYS A 14 -34.73 0.77 -1.28
N PHE A 15 -35.74 1.63 -1.19
CA PHE A 15 -36.36 2.06 0.06
C PHE A 15 -37.79 1.55 0.14
N GLU A 16 -38.17 1.06 1.31
CA GLU A 16 -39.56 0.74 1.64
C GLU A 16 -39.92 1.42 2.95
N ASN A 17 -40.99 2.21 2.95
CA ASN A 17 -41.46 2.96 4.12
C ASN A 17 -40.36 3.82 4.79
N GLY A 18 -39.47 4.40 3.97
CA GLY A 18 -38.34 5.21 4.44
C GLY A 18 -37.15 4.42 4.98
N VAL A 19 -37.17 3.08 4.92
CA VAL A 19 -36.08 2.21 5.35
C VAL A 19 -35.34 1.65 4.15
N LEU A 20 -34.01 1.77 4.14
CA LEU A 20 -33.15 1.15 3.12
C LEU A 20 -33.24 -0.38 3.23
N LYS A 21 -33.71 -1.02 2.18
CA LYS A 21 -33.83 -2.48 2.07
C LYS A 21 -32.65 -3.10 1.35
N GLU A 22 -32.20 -2.46 0.30
CA GLU A 22 -31.11 -2.94 -0.53
C GLU A 22 -30.32 -1.74 -1.06
N SER A 23 -29.00 -1.87 -1.10
CA SER A 23 -28.12 -0.96 -1.80
C SER A 23 -27.11 -1.78 -2.58
N ASP A 24 -27.00 -1.52 -3.87
CA ASP A 24 -25.98 -2.07 -4.75
C ASP A 24 -25.17 -0.90 -5.31
N VAL A 25 -23.85 -0.97 -5.18
CA VAL A 25 -22.93 0.09 -5.60
C VAL A 25 -21.81 -0.54 -6.41
N SER A 26 -21.55 0.01 -7.59
CA SER A 26 -20.47 -0.39 -8.49
C SER A 26 -19.54 0.79 -8.77
N GLU A 27 -18.26 0.61 -8.48
CA GLU A 27 -17.23 1.63 -8.70
C GLU A 27 -16.12 1.04 -9.58
N THR A 28 -15.67 1.79 -10.58
CA THR A 28 -14.54 1.40 -11.43
C THR A 28 -13.47 2.48 -11.37
N TYR A 29 -12.27 2.06 -10.95
CA TYR A 29 -11.06 2.88 -10.92
C TYR A 29 -10.09 2.38 -11.98
N ILE A 30 -9.49 3.30 -12.74
CA ILE A 30 -8.56 2.98 -13.82
C ILE A 30 -7.27 3.74 -13.58
N TYR A 31 -6.18 3.01 -13.47
CA TYR A 31 -4.83 3.56 -13.42
C TYR A 31 -4.12 3.21 -14.73
N ARG A 32 -3.76 4.22 -15.51
CA ARG A 32 -2.95 4.07 -16.73
C ARG A 32 -1.72 4.98 -16.63
N PRO A 33 -0.51 4.46 -16.34
CA PRO A 33 0.71 5.25 -16.41
C PRO A 33 0.94 5.79 -17.82
N LEU A 34 1.36 7.06 -17.91
CA LEU A 34 1.62 7.74 -19.19
C LEU A 34 2.73 7.09 -20.04
N ALA A 35 3.56 6.25 -19.43
CA ALA A 35 4.74 5.66 -20.05
C ALA A 35 4.46 4.42 -20.92
N SER A 36 3.32 3.75 -20.77
CA SER A 36 2.96 2.58 -21.58
C SER A 36 1.44 2.39 -21.64
N PRO A 37 0.82 2.38 -22.83
CA PRO A 37 -0.63 2.22 -22.97
C PRO A 37 -1.12 0.82 -22.58
N GLU A 38 -0.25 -0.19 -22.65
CA GLU A 38 -0.52 -1.59 -22.31
C GLU A 38 -0.26 -1.89 -20.82
N SER A 39 0.40 -0.98 -20.11
CA SER A 39 0.64 -1.10 -18.69
C SER A 39 -0.42 -0.30 -17.95
N GLY A 40 -1.27 -0.97 -17.17
CA GLY A 40 -2.33 -0.32 -16.40
C GLY A 40 -3.01 -1.28 -15.45
N ALA A 41 -3.85 -0.76 -14.57
CA ALA A 41 -4.67 -1.52 -13.66
C ALA A 41 -6.11 -1.00 -13.69
N LYS A 42 -7.07 -1.93 -13.68
CA LYS A 42 -8.49 -1.64 -13.53
C LYS A 42 -8.98 -2.31 -12.26
N VAL A 43 -9.52 -1.52 -11.34
CA VAL A 43 -10.12 -1.99 -10.10
C VAL A 43 -11.62 -1.81 -10.21
N LYS A 44 -12.39 -2.88 -10.00
CA LYS A 44 -13.85 -2.83 -9.89
C LYS A 44 -14.24 -3.20 -8.47
N VAL A 45 -14.97 -2.32 -7.81
CA VAL A 45 -15.52 -2.52 -6.47
C VAL A 45 -17.03 -2.69 -6.61
N HIS A 46 -17.56 -3.78 -6.07
CA HIS A 46 -19.00 -4.03 -6.01
C HIS A 46 -19.39 -4.23 -4.55
N SER A 47 -20.23 -3.34 -4.04
CA SER A 47 -20.71 -3.35 -2.66
C SER A 47 -22.21 -3.59 -2.65
N LYS A 48 -22.65 -4.65 -1.96
CA LYS A 48 -24.07 -4.97 -1.78
C LYS A 48 -24.42 -5.00 -0.31
N LEU A 49 -25.45 -4.26 0.08
CA LEU A 49 -26.02 -4.24 1.42
C LEU A 49 -27.50 -4.61 1.33
N SER A 50 -27.94 -5.59 2.12
CA SER A 50 -29.34 -6.01 2.15
C SER A 50 -29.84 -6.15 3.59
N LEU A 51 -30.98 -5.55 3.89
CA LEU A 51 -31.67 -5.69 5.18
C LEU A 51 -32.40 -7.04 5.22
N VAL A 52 -31.81 -8.01 5.93
CA VAL A 52 -32.37 -9.36 6.06
C VAL A 52 -33.51 -9.41 7.09
N SER A 53 -33.35 -8.75 8.22
CA SER A 53 -34.36 -8.70 9.29
C SER A 53 -34.18 -7.48 10.17
N HIS A 54 -35.20 -7.16 10.97
CA HIS A 54 -35.12 -6.14 12.02
C HIS A 54 -35.76 -6.70 13.29
N ALA A 55 -35.20 -6.35 14.44
CA ALA A 55 -35.72 -6.73 15.75
C ALA A 55 -35.66 -5.53 16.69
N LYS A 56 -36.48 -5.52 17.74
CA LYS A 56 -36.30 -4.57 18.84
C LYS A 56 -34.99 -4.90 19.55
N GLY A 57 -34.03 -4.00 19.48
CA GLY A 57 -32.76 -4.09 20.22
C GLY A 57 -32.54 -2.84 21.05
N SER A 58 -31.79 -2.98 22.15
CA SER A 58 -31.13 -1.87 22.82
C SER A 58 -29.85 -1.52 22.07
N VAL A 59 -29.47 -0.23 22.03
CA VAL A 59 -28.14 0.17 21.57
C VAL A 59 -27.12 -0.58 22.42
N SER A 60 -26.35 -1.50 21.83
CA SER A 60 -25.23 -2.11 22.54
C SER A 60 -24.23 -1.02 22.83
N ASP A 61 -23.71 -0.98 24.06
CA ASP A 61 -22.61 -0.10 24.43
C ASP A 61 -21.37 -0.56 23.66
N ALA A 62 -21.23 -0.07 22.42
CA ALA A 62 -20.21 -0.53 21.47
C ALA A 62 -18.80 -0.10 21.88
N GLY A 63 -18.63 0.53 23.06
CA GLY A 63 -17.35 1.02 23.56
C GLY A 63 -16.76 2.13 22.69
N CYS A 64 -17.55 2.71 21.77
CA CYS A 64 -17.11 3.79 20.90
C CYS A 64 -17.28 5.13 21.62
N THR A 65 -16.26 5.53 22.38
CA THR A 65 -16.23 6.82 23.10
C THR A 65 -15.88 8.01 22.20
N THR A 66 -15.53 7.77 20.93
CA THR A 66 -15.10 8.83 20.01
C THR A 66 -15.69 8.61 18.61
N PRO A 67 -16.35 9.62 18.01
CA PRO A 67 -16.81 9.53 16.63
C PRO A 67 -15.61 9.39 15.68
N ARG A 68 -15.69 8.46 14.74
CA ARG A 68 -14.71 8.29 13.66
C ARG A 68 -15.22 8.91 12.37
N SER A 69 -14.29 9.40 11.55
CA SER A 69 -14.60 9.92 10.22
C SER A 69 -15.16 8.82 9.31
N LEU A 70 -16.12 9.18 8.46
CA LEU A 70 -16.58 8.35 7.34
C LEU A 70 -15.61 8.39 6.15
N ILE A 71 -14.72 9.39 6.12
CA ILE A 71 -13.69 9.50 5.10
C ILE A 71 -12.58 8.53 5.47
N PHE A 72 -12.21 7.66 4.53
CA PHE A 72 -11.06 6.79 4.69
C PHE A 72 -9.80 7.63 4.89
N GLU A 73 -9.20 7.51 6.06
CA GLU A 73 -7.85 8.03 6.30
C GLU A 73 -6.85 7.10 5.63
N ALA A 74 -5.77 7.66 5.08
CA ALA A 74 -4.67 6.84 4.61
C ALA A 74 -4.26 5.92 5.75
N ALA A 75 -4.13 4.61 5.48
CA ALA A 75 -3.66 3.66 6.48
C ALA A 75 -2.41 4.28 7.11
N HIS A 76 -2.42 4.45 8.44
CA HIS A 76 -1.23 4.90 9.14
C HIS A 76 -0.12 3.99 8.64
N ILE A 77 0.90 4.57 8.01
CA ILE A 77 2.10 3.82 7.66
C ILE A 77 2.56 3.30 9.01
N SER A 78 2.25 2.04 9.29
CA SER A 78 2.82 1.32 10.39
C SER A 78 4.30 1.52 10.17
N SER A 79 4.93 2.31 11.03
CA SER A 79 6.37 2.30 11.12
C SER A 79 6.69 0.88 11.56
N GLY A 80 6.83 -0.03 10.59
CA GLY A 80 7.39 -1.35 10.83
C GLY A 80 8.81 -1.14 11.36
N PRO A 81 9.40 -2.15 12.02
CA PRO A 81 10.73 -2.01 12.62
C PRO A 81 11.79 -2.04 11.51
N ALA A 82 11.83 -0.99 10.69
CA ALA A 82 12.96 -0.63 9.86
C ALA A 82 14.10 -0.19 10.79
N THR A 83 14.68 -1.17 11.47
CA THR A 83 15.83 -1.00 12.35
C THR A 83 17.08 -0.70 11.53
N VAL A 84 18.10 -0.22 12.22
CA VAL A 84 19.45 -0.03 11.66
C VAL A 84 19.95 -1.29 10.93
N ASP A 85 19.74 -2.47 11.50
CA ASP A 85 20.18 -3.74 10.91
C ASP A 85 19.46 -4.08 9.61
N THR A 86 18.14 -3.84 9.57
CA THR A 86 17.33 -4.09 8.37
C THR A 86 17.75 -3.16 7.23
N LEU A 87 18.05 -1.89 7.54
CA LEU A 87 18.57 -0.92 6.58
C LEU A 87 19.92 -1.35 6.01
N ILE A 88 20.87 -1.74 6.87
CA ILE A 88 22.20 -2.18 6.44
C ILE A 88 22.11 -3.45 5.57
N LYS A 89 21.31 -4.44 5.98
CA LYS A 89 21.10 -5.67 5.19
C LYS A 89 20.46 -5.39 3.84
N SER A 90 19.53 -4.45 3.78
CA SER A 90 18.90 -4.05 2.52
C SER A 90 19.91 -3.38 1.57
N VAL A 91 20.78 -2.51 2.09
CA VAL A 91 21.88 -1.91 1.29
C VAL A 91 22.84 -2.99 0.78
N GLN A 92 23.23 -3.95 1.63
CA GLN A 92 24.04 -5.10 1.17
C GLN A 92 23.35 -5.85 0.04
N SER A 93 22.05 -6.13 0.17
CA SER A 93 21.28 -6.83 -0.86
C SER A 93 21.25 -6.04 -2.17
N VAL A 94 21.23 -4.71 -2.14
CA VAL A 94 21.34 -3.90 -3.35
C VAL A 94 22.73 -4.06 -3.96
N VAL A 95 23.80 -3.88 -3.17
CA VAL A 95 25.20 -4.01 -3.62
C VAL A 95 25.45 -5.37 -4.29
N ASP A 96 24.98 -6.46 -3.68
CA ASP A 96 25.10 -7.82 -4.21
C ASP A 96 24.46 -8.02 -5.60
N HIS A 97 23.54 -7.14 -6.01
CA HIS A 97 22.79 -7.26 -7.27
C HIS A 97 23.05 -6.10 -8.25
N VAL A 98 23.90 -5.14 -7.89
CA VAL A 98 24.29 -4.01 -8.77
C VAL A 98 25.79 -3.94 -9.04
N GLU A 99 26.61 -4.62 -8.25
CA GLU A 99 28.06 -4.70 -8.44
C GLU A 99 28.53 -6.14 -8.71
N PRO A 100 29.49 -6.36 -9.64
CA PRO A 100 30.13 -5.37 -10.50
C PRO A 100 29.26 -4.95 -11.71
N SER A 101 28.14 -5.63 -11.93
CA SER A 101 27.19 -5.35 -12.99
C SER A 101 25.77 -5.57 -12.50
N VAL A 102 24.83 -4.77 -13.01
CA VAL A 102 23.41 -4.83 -12.62
C VAL A 102 22.79 -6.16 -13.06
N LEU A 103 22.32 -6.93 -12.08
CA LEU A 103 21.55 -8.16 -12.30
C LEU A 103 20.10 -7.83 -12.65
N PHE A 104 19.41 -8.80 -13.25
CA PHE A 104 18.03 -8.65 -13.73
C PHE A 104 17.04 -8.16 -12.64
N ASP A 105 17.26 -8.53 -11.38
CA ASP A 105 16.42 -8.16 -10.25
C ASP A 105 16.99 -7.00 -9.41
N GLY A 106 18.11 -6.38 -9.81
CA GLY A 106 18.73 -5.27 -9.08
C GLY A 106 17.78 -4.07 -8.87
N ALA A 107 16.94 -3.79 -9.86
CA ALA A 107 15.88 -2.78 -9.75
C ALA A 107 14.84 -3.11 -8.67
N ASN A 108 14.49 -4.40 -8.52
CA ASN A 108 13.57 -4.85 -7.47
C ASN A 108 14.21 -4.69 -6.08
N LYS A 109 15.50 -5.05 -5.92
CA LYS A 109 16.22 -4.87 -4.65
C LYS A 109 16.31 -3.41 -4.23
N PHE A 110 16.51 -2.51 -5.19
CA PHE A 110 16.48 -1.08 -4.91
C PHE A 110 15.08 -0.60 -4.50
N ASN A 111 14.03 -1.09 -5.17
CA ASN A 111 12.65 -0.78 -4.79
C ASN A 111 12.30 -1.27 -3.37
N ASP A 112 12.76 -2.47 -2.99
CA ASP A 112 12.60 -3.00 -1.62
C ASP A 112 13.29 -2.11 -0.59
N PHE A 113 14.52 -1.65 -0.88
CA PHE A 113 15.24 -0.69 -0.05
C PHE A 113 14.47 0.62 0.13
N VAL A 114 13.94 1.19 -0.95
CA VAL A 114 13.09 2.40 -0.89
C VAL A 114 11.85 2.16 -0.03
N GLY A 115 11.24 0.97 -0.10
CA GLY A 115 10.12 0.57 0.75
C GLY A 115 10.48 0.60 2.24
N ILE A 116 11.65 0.07 2.62
CA ILE A 116 12.15 0.08 4.01
C ILE A 116 12.43 1.52 4.47
N VAL A 117 13.07 2.34 3.63
CA VAL A 117 13.38 3.76 3.96
C VAL A 117 12.11 4.56 4.23
N LYS A 118 11.03 4.33 3.46
CA LYS A 118 9.72 4.99 3.67
C LYS A 118 9.10 4.72 5.05
N GLN A 119 9.50 3.64 5.72
CA GLN A 119 8.98 3.25 7.04
C GLN A 119 9.95 3.55 8.19
N ALA A 120 11.20 3.90 7.88
CA ALA A 120 12.26 4.09 8.87
C ALA A 120 12.15 5.41 9.63
N LYS A 121 12.52 5.38 10.91
CA LYS A 121 12.64 6.59 11.74
C LYS A 121 13.94 7.32 11.40
N LYS A 122 13.94 8.63 11.61
CA LYS A 122 15.10 9.50 11.34
C LYS A 122 16.35 9.03 12.09
N GLU A 123 16.19 8.59 13.34
CA GLU A 123 17.29 8.15 14.19
C GLU A 123 17.95 6.88 13.64
N ASP A 124 17.15 5.93 13.16
CA ASP A 124 17.64 4.67 12.58
C ASP A 124 18.32 4.91 11.23
N LEU A 125 17.75 5.79 10.39
CA LEU A 125 18.38 6.22 9.14
C LEU A 125 19.73 6.89 9.37
N ALA A 126 19.82 7.82 10.34
CA ALA A 126 21.06 8.52 10.65
C ALA A 126 22.14 7.57 11.17
N LYS A 127 21.77 6.61 12.03
CA LYS A 127 22.69 5.59 12.55
C LYS A 127 23.17 4.65 11.44
N ALA A 128 22.26 4.12 10.62
CA ALA A 128 22.62 3.25 9.50
C ALA A 128 23.55 3.98 8.52
N TRP A 129 23.24 5.23 8.17
CA TRP A 129 24.10 6.06 7.31
C TRP A 129 25.50 6.25 7.89
N SER A 130 25.61 6.55 9.19
CA SER A 130 26.91 6.71 9.85
C SER A 130 27.76 5.43 9.77
N ILE A 131 27.15 4.26 9.97
CA ILE A 131 27.83 2.96 9.88
C ILE A 131 28.30 2.71 8.45
N LEU A 132 27.41 2.88 7.47
CA LEU A 132 27.72 2.65 6.04
C LEU A 132 28.81 3.60 5.53
N LYS A 133 28.74 4.89 5.87
CA LYS A 133 29.74 5.89 5.47
C LYS A 133 31.13 5.58 6.04
N SER A 134 31.20 4.95 7.21
CA SER A 134 32.46 4.50 7.81
C SER A 134 33.03 3.21 7.19
N GLY A 135 32.39 2.67 6.14
CA GLY A 135 32.75 1.40 5.52
C GLY A 135 32.29 0.18 6.30
N GLY A 136 31.47 0.37 7.35
CA GLY A 136 30.92 -0.71 8.15
C GLY A 136 29.63 -1.28 7.56
N GLY A 137 29.37 -2.55 7.82
CA GLY A 137 28.07 -3.18 7.55
C GLY A 137 27.83 -3.67 6.12
N VAL A 138 28.65 -3.26 5.15
CA VAL A 138 28.62 -3.77 3.77
C VAL A 138 29.93 -4.46 3.43
N LYS A 139 29.84 -5.71 3.00
CA LYS A 139 30.94 -6.51 2.47
C LYS A 139 30.98 -6.35 0.95
N SER A 140 32.17 -6.41 0.36
CA SER A 140 32.31 -6.46 -1.10
C SER A 140 31.47 -7.60 -1.67
N PRO A 141 30.81 -7.40 -2.83
CA PRO A 141 30.01 -8.44 -3.45
C PRO A 141 30.86 -9.71 -3.62
N LYS A 142 30.30 -10.87 -3.24
CA LYS A 142 30.98 -12.15 -3.43
C LYS A 142 31.17 -12.33 -4.93
N THR A 143 32.39 -12.13 -5.41
CA THR A 143 32.75 -12.38 -6.81
C THR A 143 32.42 -13.84 -7.10
N ALA A 144 31.39 -14.08 -7.91
CA ALA A 144 31.16 -15.41 -8.45
C ALA A 144 32.38 -15.77 -9.31
N LYS A 145 33.03 -16.89 -8.99
CA LYS A 145 33.98 -17.54 -9.89
C LYS A 145 33.23 -18.17 -11.06
#